data_AF-A0A4Y3RR06-F1
#
_entry.id   AF-A0A4Y3RR06-F1
#
_cell.length_a   1.000
_cell.length_b   1.000
_cell.length_c   1.000
_cell.angle_alpha   90.00
_cell.angle_beta   90.00
_cell.angle_gamma   90.00
#
_symmetry.space_group_name_H-M   'P 1'
#
loop_
_entity.id
_entity.type
_entity.pdbx_description
1 polymer ?
#
loop_
_entity_poly.entity_id
_entity_poly.type
_entity_poly.pdbx_seq_one_letter_code
_entity_poly.pdbx_strand_id
1 'polypeptide(L)'
;MTAVATPVSPMLVRLAAERATGALLRDHGTLYLVDGRVVHAESPAAPGVDVLLTTGGRLPREGWDEAVDRAGAHRAVGRFLVDSGRLHDGELEICHLGAVFDAAFFALSPTSGPTRFRYGVGHWFGTVRPVSAEAVERETVRRRELLDAVWPYATVDSAPVVPRPAAPGQTVGARQRALLAAADGERTPADLARLLGRPAFHTLLDVRRLAAAGLVETPPEPDPQPDPGPVPPPQPLLAAPQVADPDIALLRRLRDALEAHL
;
A
#
# COMPACT_ATOMS: atom_id res chain seq x y z
N MET A 1 -29.44 4.45 18.83
CA MET A 1 -29.04 3.25 18.06
C MET A 1 -27.84 3.63 17.23
N THR A 2 -26.63 3.37 17.75
CA THR A 2 -25.37 3.61 17.04
C THR A 2 -25.32 2.65 15.86
N ALA A 3 -25.27 3.16 14.64
CA ALA A 3 -25.06 2.33 13.46
C ALA A 3 -23.77 1.55 13.65
N VAL A 4 -23.84 0.21 13.60
CA VAL A 4 -22.65 -0.65 13.60
C VAL A 4 -21.95 -0.40 12.27
N ALA A 5 -20.89 0.41 12.30
CA ALA A 5 -20.07 0.65 11.12
C ALA A 5 -19.54 -0.70 10.62
N THR A 6 -19.77 -1.00 9.34
CA THR A 6 -19.21 -2.21 8.72
C THR A 6 -17.69 -2.10 8.73
N PRO A 7 -16.97 -3.09 9.30
CA PRO A 7 -15.51 -3.04 9.36
C PRO A 7 -14.92 -2.99 7.95
N VAL A 8 -13.87 -2.21 7.77
CA VAL A 8 -13.16 -2.09 6.50
C VAL A 8 -12.55 -3.44 6.12
N SER A 9 -12.13 -4.23 7.12
CA SER A 9 -11.68 -5.60 6.92
C SER A 9 -12.16 -6.51 8.06
N PRO A 10 -13.20 -7.33 7.84
CA PRO A 10 -13.64 -8.34 8.81
C PRO A 10 -12.50 -9.30 9.21
N MET A 11 -11.59 -9.60 8.27
CA MET A 11 -10.41 -10.43 8.53
C MET A 11 -9.43 -9.77 9.51
N LEU A 12 -9.15 -8.48 9.35
CA LEU A 12 -8.24 -7.76 10.25
C LEU A 12 -8.81 -7.71 11.68
N VAL A 13 -10.11 -7.47 11.83
CA VAL A 13 -10.80 -7.49 13.13
C VAL A 13 -10.66 -8.86 13.79
N ARG A 14 -10.90 -9.94 13.03
CA ARG A 14 -10.75 -11.31 13.54
C ARG A 14 -9.32 -11.58 14.01
N LEU A 15 -8.32 -11.27 13.20
CA LEU A 15 -6.90 -11.47 13.52
C LEU A 15 -6.47 -10.66 14.74
N ALA A 16 -7.02 -9.46 14.93
CA ALA A 16 -6.78 -8.66 16.12
C ALA A 16 -7.36 -9.31 17.38
N ALA A 17 -8.60 -9.83 17.30
CA ALA A 17 -9.24 -10.53 18.41
C ALA A 17 -8.51 -11.83 18.80
N GLU A 18 -8.01 -12.57 17.79
CA GLU A 18 -7.21 -13.78 17.97
C GLU A 18 -5.76 -13.50 18.40
N ARG A 19 -5.37 -12.22 18.52
CA ARG A 19 -3.99 -11.80 18.83
C ARG A 19 -2.96 -12.41 17.87
N ALA A 20 -3.34 -12.55 16.60
CA ALA A 20 -2.54 -13.21 15.60
C ALA A 20 -1.23 -12.45 15.34
N THR A 21 -0.16 -13.20 15.07
CA THR A 21 1.14 -12.69 14.65
C THR A 21 1.48 -13.24 13.27
N GLY A 22 1.74 -12.36 12.31
CA GLY A 22 1.91 -12.74 10.92
C GLY A 22 1.64 -11.61 9.93
N ALA A 23 1.50 -11.95 8.65
CA ALA A 23 1.23 -11.00 7.57
C ALA A 23 -0.15 -11.25 6.95
N LEU A 24 -0.97 -10.21 6.86
CA LEU A 24 -2.25 -10.17 6.15
C LEU A 24 -2.02 -9.61 4.74
N LEU A 25 -2.08 -10.47 3.74
CA LEU A 25 -1.89 -10.14 2.33
C LEU A 25 -3.24 -9.80 1.69
N ARG A 26 -3.28 -8.69 0.96
CA ARG A 26 -4.39 -8.22 0.12
C ARG A 26 -3.85 -7.78 -1.24
N ASP A 27 -4.75 -7.55 -2.20
CA ASP A 27 -4.36 -7.21 -3.58
C ASP A 27 -3.50 -5.94 -3.68
N HIS A 28 -3.78 -4.97 -2.81
CA HIS A 28 -3.14 -3.65 -2.84
C HIS A 28 -2.15 -3.43 -1.70
N GLY A 29 -1.78 -4.47 -0.96
CA GLY A 29 -0.78 -4.34 0.10
C GLY A 29 -0.82 -5.42 1.16
N THR A 30 0.08 -5.29 2.12
CA THR A 30 0.24 -6.23 3.24
C THR A 30 0.23 -5.48 4.56
N LEU A 31 -0.48 -6.00 5.56
CA LEU A 31 -0.40 -5.53 6.95
C LEU A 31 0.34 -6.59 7.78
N TYR A 32 1.30 -6.16 8.58
CA TYR A 32 2.07 -7.03 9.48
C TYR A 32 1.57 -6.85 10.90
N LEU A 33 1.25 -7.97 11.54
CA LEU A 33 0.68 -8.03 12.87
C LEU A 33 1.63 -8.71 13.84
N VAL A 34 1.69 -8.17 15.06
CA VAL A 34 2.27 -8.83 16.24
C VAL A 34 1.23 -8.71 17.34
N ASP A 35 0.84 -9.85 17.92
CA ASP A 35 -0.11 -9.90 19.03
C ASP A 35 -1.43 -9.16 18.72
N GLY A 36 -1.92 -9.29 17.48
CA GLY A 36 -3.14 -8.64 16.99
C GLY A 36 -3.02 -7.15 16.70
N ARG A 37 -1.83 -6.55 16.83
CA ARG A 37 -1.57 -5.13 16.55
C ARG A 37 -0.80 -4.97 15.25
N VAL A 38 -1.16 -3.97 14.46
CA VAL A 38 -0.45 -3.61 13.22
C VAL A 38 0.88 -2.97 13.60
N VAL A 39 1.99 -3.59 13.21
CA VAL A 39 3.35 -3.09 13.46
C VAL A 39 4.02 -2.55 12.20
N HIS A 40 3.53 -2.93 11.03
CA HIS A 40 3.98 -2.39 9.75
C HIS A 40 2.92 -2.59 8.66
N ALA A 41 3.00 -1.82 7.57
CA ALA A 41 2.19 -2.02 6.39
C ALA A 41 2.97 -1.61 5.13
N GLU A 42 2.70 -2.28 4.01
CA GLU A 42 3.30 -1.98 2.71
C GLU A 42 2.21 -1.94 1.64
N SER A 43 2.34 -1.04 0.67
CA SER A 43 1.49 -0.99 -0.50
C SER A 43 2.29 -0.50 -1.71
N PRO A 44 2.13 -1.09 -2.90
CA PRO A 44 2.71 -0.53 -4.13
C PRO A 44 2.21 0.89 -4.46
N ALA A 45 1.11 1.35 -3.86
CA ALA A 45 0.57 2.69 -4.08
C ALA A 45 1.08 3.73 -3.07
N ALA A 46 1.80 3.32 -2.02
CA ALA A 46 2.33 4.21 -0.99
C ALA A 46 3.86 4.15 -0.94
N PRO A 47 4.56 5.28 -0.83
CA PRO A 47 5.99 5.29 -0.54
C PRO A 47 6.31 4.59 0.79
N GLY A 48 7.33 3.74 0.77
CA GLY A 48 7.87 3.12 1.98
C GLY A 48 8.63 4.11 2.86
N VAL A 49 8.99 3.68 4.06
CA VAL A 49 9.80 4.46 5.01
C VAL A 49 11.15 4.84 4.40
N ASP A 50 11.71 4.00 3.52
CA ASP A 50 12.94 4.28 2.78
C ASP A 50 12.82 5.54 1.93
N VAL A 51 11.76 5.63 1.11
CA VAL A 51 11.53 6.77 0.22
C VAL A 51 11.27 8.04 1.02
N LEU A 52 10.47 7.96 2.09
CA LEU A 52 10.14 9.11 2.93
C LEU A 52 11.38 9.69 3.64
N LEU A 53 12.30 8.84 4.10
CA LEU A 53 13.51 9.28 4.79
C LEU A 53 14.62 9.75 3.83
N THR A 54 14.73 9.12 2.66
CA THR A 54 15.87 9.34 1.75
C THR A 54 15.63 10.45 0.74
N THR A 55 14.43 10.56 0.14
CA THR A 55 14.13 11.58 -0.87
C THR A 55 14.16 13.00 -0.30
N GLY A 56 13.75 13.18 0.96
CA GLY A 56 13.82 14.47 1.65
C GLY A 56 15.21 14.85 2.15
N GLY A 57 16.23 14.01 1.92
CA GLY A 57 17.60 14.22 2.39
C GLY A 57 17.79 14.06 3.90
N ARG A 58 16.77 13.58 4.62
CA ARG A 58 16.89 13.37 6.07
C ARG A 58 17.86 12.25 6.39
N LEU A 59 17.85 11.18 5.61
CA LEU A 59 18.77 10.06 5.72
C LEU A 59 19.47 9.84 4.37
N PRO A 60 20.81 9.89 4.29
CA PRO A 60 21.53 9.50 3.07
C PRO A 60 21.19 8.07 2.66
N ARG A 61 21.10 7.81 1.36
CA ARG A 61 20.69 6.49 0.85
C ARG A 61 21.64 5.37 1.30
N GLU A 62 22.93 5.66 1.33
CA GLU A 62 23.95 4.73 1.79
C GLU A 62 23.75 4.35 3.27
N GLY A 63 23.29 5.30 4.08
CA GLY A 63 22.98 5.07 5.49
C GLY A 63 21.75 4.19 5.70
N TRP A 64 20.78 4.28 4.78
CA TRP A 64 19.63 3.38 4.76
C TRP A 64 20.05 1.96 4.34
N ASP A 65 20.80 1.83 3.24
CA ASP A 65 21.20 0.54 2.71
C ASP A 65 22.09 -0.22 3.71
N GLU A 66 23.03 0.46 4.40
CA GLU A 66 23.82 -0.15 5.49
C GLU A 66 22.92 -0.68 6.63
N ALA A 67 21.89 0.08 7.01
CA ALA A 67 20.98 -0.32 8.07
C ALA A 67 20.19 -1.58 7.67
N VAL A 68 19.74 -1.68 6.42
CA VAL A 68 19.07 -2.86 5.88
C VAL A 68 20.01 -4.06 5.89
N ASP A 69 21.24 -3.90 5.39
CA ASP A 69 22.22 -5.00 5.30
C ASP A 69 22.59 -5.55 6.68
N ARG A 70 22.80 -4.68 7.67
CA ARG A 70 23.26 -5.08 9.00
C ARG A 70 22.14 -5.59 9.90
N ALA A 71 20.94 -5.03 9.79
CA ALA A 71 19.86 -5.27 10.75
C ALA A 71 18.58 -5.89 10.17
N GLY A 72 18.46 -6.02 8.84
CA GLY A 72 17.29 -6.58 8.17
C GLY A 72 17.01 -8.04 8.55
N ALA A 73 18.04 -8.90 8.56
CA ALA A 73 17.92 -10.30 8.95
C ALA A 73 17.41 -10.48 10.39
N HIS A 74 17.73 -9.53 11.26
CA HIS A 74 17.34 -9.52 12.68
C HIS A 74 16.00 -8.81 12.92
N ARG A 75 15.33 -8.34 11.87
CA ARG A 75 14.10 -7.55 11.94
C ARG A 75 14.25 -6.31 12.84
N ALA A 76 15.37 -5.60 12.69
CA ALA A 76 15.78 -4.55 13.62
C ALA A 76 16.26 -3.25 12.94
N VAL A 77 15.90 -3.02 11.67
CA VAL A 77 16.39 -1.85 10.92
C VAL A 77 16.01 -0.52 11.57
N GLY A 78 14.75 -0.35 11.97
CA GLY A 78 14.33 0.87 12.67
C GLY A 78 15.14 1.12 13.94
N ARG A 79 15.33 0.06 14.76
CA ARG A 79 16.13 0.14 15.99
C ARG A 79 17.59 0.48 15.70
N PHE A 80 18.19 -0.16 14.70
CA PHE A 80 19.57 0.12 14.30
C PHE A 80 19.76 1.58 13.86
N LEU A 81 18.80 2.17 13.12
CA LEU A 81 18.86 3.58 12.71
C LEU A 81 18.89 4.54 13.90
N VAL A 82 18.20 4.19 15.01
CA VAL A 82 18.26 4.96 16.25
C VAL A 82 19.56 4.71 17.00
N ASP A 83 19.91 3.44 17.24
CA ASP A 83 21.07 3.07 18.05
C ASP A 83 22.39 3.53 17.41
N SER A 84 22.42 3.68 16.08
CA SER A 84 23.55 4.26 15.32
C SER A 84 23.55 5.80 15.25
N GLY A 85 22.56 6.47 15.84
CA GLY A 85 22.44 7.94 15.86
C GLY A 85 22.00 8.57 14.54
N ARG A 86 21.54 7.77 13.57
CA ARG A 86 21.10 8.26 12.25
C ARG A 86 19.71 8.92 12.33
N LEU A 87 18.87 8.43 13.22
CA LEU A 87 17.54 8.97 13.53
C LEU A 87 17.33 9.08 15.05
N HIS A 88 16.47 10.00 15.46
CA HIS A 88 15.97 10.03 16.84
C HIS A 88 14.72 9.14 16.95
N ASP A 89 14.42 8.64 18.15
CA ASP A 89 13.25 7.78 18.40
C ASP A 89 11.93 8.41 17.92
N GLY A 90 11.67 9.66 18.33
CA GLY A 90 10.41 10.34 17.98
C GLY A 90 10.29 10.63 16.48
N GLU A 91 11.42 10.83 15.80
CA GLU A 91 11.44 11.05 14.36
C GLU A 91 11.14 9.75 13.59
N LEU A 92 11.79 8.65 13.99
CA LEU A 92 11.50 7.33 13.45
C LEU A 92 10.02 6.98 13.65
N GLU A 93 9.49 7.24 14.85
CA GLU A 93 8.08 6.94 15.16
C GLU A 93 7.11 7.73 14.29
N ILE A 94 7.30 9.05 14.13
CA ILE A 94 6.43 9.89 13.29
C ILE A 94 6.48 9.42 11.84
N CYS A 95 7.68 9.18 11.30
CA CYS A 95 7.84 8.75 9.91
C CYS A 95 7.24 7.35 9.67
N HIS A 96 7.49 6.41 10.57
CA HIS A 96 6.98 5.04 10.48
C HIS A 96 5.46 5.00 10.61
N LEU A 97 4.86 5.70 11.58
CA LEU A 97 3.41 5.78 11.72
C LEU A 97 2.76 6.40 10.47
N GLY A 98 3.37 7.47 9.93
CA GLY A 98 2.95 8.06 8.66
C GLY A 98 2.88 7.03 7.54
N ALA A 99 3.96 6.27 7.34
CA ALA A 99 4.04 5.21 6.33
C ALA A 99 3.05 4.07 6.58
N VAL A 100 2.86 3.64 7.84
CA VAL A 100 1.92 2.56 8.18
C VAL A 100 0.49 2.96 7.84
N PHE A 101 0.02 4.13 8.26
CA PHE A 101 -1.33 4.57 7.93
C PHE A 101 -1.51 4.84 6.44
N ASP A 102 -0.47 5.33 5.77
CA ASP A 102 -0.48 5.55 4.32
C ASP A 102 -0.62 4.24 3.54
N ALA A 103 0.25 3.27 3.79
CA ALA A 103 0.17 1.95 3.15
C ALA A 103 -1.11 1.19 3.55
N ALA A 104 -1.53 1.26 4.81
CA ALA A 104 -2.75 0.60 5.27
C ALA A 104 -4.00 1.15 4.59
N PHE A 105 -4.07 2.46 4.31
CA PHE A 105 -5.18 3.06 3.57
C PHE A 105 -5.39 2.37 2.21
N PHE A 106 -4.31 2.12 1.46
CA PHE A 106 -4.39 1.43 0.16
C PHE A 106 -4.58 -0.08 0.31
N ALA A 107 -3.89 -0.73 1.25
CA ALA A 107 -4.03 -2.17 1.49
C ALA A 107 -5.46 -2.55 1.90
N LEU A 108 -6.16 -1.65 2.61
CA LEU A 108 -7.54 -1.80 3.06
C LEU A 108 -8.57 -1.22 2.08
N SER A 109 -8.18 -0.85 0.86
CA SER A 109 -9.14 -0.50 -0.19
C SER A 109 -10.13 -1.65 -0.44
N PRO A 110 -11.40 -1.36 -0.76
CA PRO A 110 -12.39 -2.40 -1.04
C PRO A 110 -11.92 -3.18 -2.25
N THR A 111 -11.82 -4.50 -2.11
CA THR A 111 -11.51 -5.39 -3.22
C THR A 111 -12.19 -6.72 -3.00
N SER A 112 -12.59 -7.36 -4.09
CA SER A 112 -13.15 -8.71 -4.12
C SER A 112 -12.08 -9.79 -4.24
N GLY A 113 -10.80 -9.42 -4.33
CA GLY A 113 -9.71 -10.38 -4.47
C GLY A 113 -9.34 -11.12 -3.18
N PRO A 114 -8.51 -12.17 -3.30
CA PRO A 114 -8.23 -13.10 -2.23
C PRO A 114 -7.48 -12.42 -1.08
N THR A 115 -8.02 -12.55 0.13
CA THR A 115 -7.33 -12.16 1.36
C THR A 115 -6.70 -13.40 2.01
N ARG A 116 -5.41 -13.34 2.35
CA ARG A 116 -4.66 -14.47 2.94
C ARG A 116 -3.88 -14.02 4.18
N PHE A 117 -3.72 -14.91 5.15
CA PHE A 117 -2.88 -14.65 6.32
C PHE A 117 -1.75 -15.68 6.43
N ARG A 118 -0.53 -15.20 6.68
CA ARG A 118 0.65 -16.04 6.89
C ARG A 118 1.17 -15.84 8.32
N TYR A 119 0.98 -16.85 9.17
CA TYR A 119 1.44 -16.85 10.55
C TYR A 119 2.97 -16.78 10.67
N GLY A 120 3.46 -16.11 11.72
CA GLY A 120 4.88 -16.04 12.07
C GLY A 120 5.76 -15.15 11.18
N VAL A 121 5.20 -14.62 10.09
CA VAL A 121 5.88 -13.66 9.21
C VAL A 121 5.90 -12.29 9.86
N GLY A 122 7.10 -11.79 10.15
CA GLY A 122 7.31 -10.41 10.60
C GLY A 122 8.02 -9.60 9.54
N HIS A 123 7.78 -8.28 9.55
CA HIS A 123 8.48 -7.37 8.65
C HIS A 123 9.93 -7.13 9.11
N TRP A 124 10.84 -6.97 8.16
CA TRP A 124 12.27 -6.81 8.40
C TRP A 124 12.63 -5.45 9.04
N PHE A 125 11.75 -4.46 8.95
CA PHE A 125 11.98 -3.15 9.56
C PHE A 125 11.92 -3.21 11.10
N GLY A 126 11.22 -4.22 11.63
CA GLY A 126 11.00 -4.39 13.05
C GLY A 126 9.78 -3.64 13.58
N THR A 127 9.58 -3.72 14.89
CA THR A 127 8.47 -3.05 15.58
C THR A 127 8.94 -1.70 16.10
N VAL A 128 8.27 -0.62 15.65
CA VAL A 128 8.49 0.73 16.18
C VAL A 128 7.35 1.09 17.14
N ARG A 129 6.16 1.38 16.60
CA ARG A 129 4.97 1.68 17.40
C ARG A 129 3.79 0.80 16.95
N PRO A 130 3.38 -0.21 17.74
CA PRO A 130 2.20 -1.01 17.43
C PRO A 130 0.91 -0.18 17.46
N VAL A 131 0.07 -0.33 16.45
CA VAL A 131 -1.22 0.34 16.30
C VAL A 131 -2.36 -0.69 16.38
N SER A 132 -3.48 -0.34 17.01
CA SER A 132 -4.63 -1.26 17.04
C SER A 132 -5.28 -1.34 15.65
N ALA A 133 -5.85 -2.50 15.32
CA ALA A 133 -6.64 -2.68 14.10
C ALA A 133 -7.76 -1.63 14.00
N GLU A 134 -8.45 -1.35 15.11
CA GLU A 134 -9.51 -0.33 15.17
C GLU A 134 -9.01 1.07 14.79
N ALA A 135 -7.82 1.47 15.24
CA ALA A 135 -7.27 2.78 14.88
C ALA A 135 -6.93 2.86 13.39
N VAL A 136 -6.41 1.77 12.81
CA VAL A 136 -6.13 1.67 11.37
C VAL A 136 -7.41 1.73 10.54
N GLU A 137 -8.45 0.99 10.94
CA GLU A 137 -9.75 1.03 10.24
C GLU A 137 -10.40 2.41 10.34
N ARG A 138 -10.40 3.02 11.53
CA ARG A 138 -10.96 4.36 11.75
C ARG A 138 -10.26 5.41 10.89
N GLU A 139 -8.93 5.39 10.84
CA GLU A 139 -8.17 6.31 10.00
C GLU A 139 -8.40 6.05 8.51
N THR A 140 -8.56 4.79 8.09
CA THR A 140 -8.88 4.45 6.70
C THR A 140 -10.23 5.01 6.27
N VAL A 141 -11.26 4.86 7.11
CA VAL A 141 -12.60 5.43 6.87
C VAL A 141 -12.53 6.95 6.81
N ARG A 142 -11.92 7.59 7.82
CA ARG A 142 -11.76 9.05 7.88
C ARG A 142 -11.06 9.61 6.64
N ARG A 143 -10.02 8.94 6.15
CA ARG A 143 -9.28 9.34 4.95
C ARG A 143 -10.14 9.27 3.70
N ARG A 144 -10.95 8.21 3.55
CA ARG A 144 -11.88 8.07 2.42
C ARG A 144 -12.95 9.14 2.44
N GLU A 145 -13.60 9.34 3.58
CA GLU A 145 -14.60 10.40 3.77
C GLU A 145 -14.03 11.79 3.47
N LEU A 146 -12.78 12.06 3.88
CA LEU A 146 -12.12 13.33 3.59
C LEU A 146 -11.85 13.53 2.09
N LEU A 147 -11.39 12.49 1.39
CA LEU A 147 -11.19 12.57 -0.05
C LEU A 147 -12.51 12.82 -0.78
N ASP A 148 -13.56 12.10 -0.41
CA ASP A 148 -14.89 12.21 -1.03
C ASP A 148 -15.54 13.57 -0.74
N ALA A 149 -15.36 14.11 0.47
CA ALA A 149 -15.84 15.45 0.82
C ALA A 149 -15.13 16.58 0.04
N VAL A 150 -13.86 16.39 -0.35
CA VAL A 150 -13.09 17.40 -1.10
C VAL A 150 -13.44 17.40 -2.58
N TRP A 151 -13.45 16.21 -3.19
CA TRP A 151 -13.77 16.03 -4.60
C TRP A 151 -14.24 14.59 -4.83
N PRO A 152 -15.53 14.31 -5.02
CA PRO A 152 -16.07 12.94 -5.05
C PRO A 152 -15.84 12.25 -6.40
N TYR A 153 -14.58 12.19 -6.84
CA TYR A 153 -14.18 11.64 -8.14
C TYR A 153 -12.95 10.75 -7.98
N ALA A 154 -13.16 9.48 -7.63
CA ALA A 154 -12.10 8.54 -7.26
C ALA A 154 -11.11 8.25 -8.40
N THR A 155 -11.55 8.35 -9.66
CA THR A 155 -10.68 8.16 -10.85
C THR A 155 -9.49 9.11 -10.84
N VAL A 156 -9.61 10.29 -10.24
CA VAL A 156 -8.54 11.28 -10.08
C VAL A 156 -7.37 10.74 -9.24
N ASP A 157 -7.62 9.78 -8.34
CA ASP A 157 -6.59 9.24 -7.44
C ASP A 157 -5.62 8.29 -8.17
N SER A 158 -6.04 7.74 -9.31
CA SER A 158 -5.28 6.75 -10.09
C SER A 158 -4.93 7.21 -11.51
N ALA A 159 -5.60 8.23 -12.04
CA ALA A 159 -5.32 8.75 -13.37
C ALA A 159 -4.02 9.59 -13.39
N PRO A 160 -3.35 9.68 -14.56
CA PRO A 160 -2.25 10.63 -14.75
C PRO A 160 -2.68 12.06 -14.42
N VAL A 161 -1.81 12.80 -13.73
CA VAL A 161 -2.08 14.19 -13.33
C VAL A 161 -1.73 15.11 -14.49
N VAL A 162 -2.75 15.74 -15.07
CA VAL A 162 -2.61 16.74 -16.14
C VAL A 162 -2.86 18.15 -15.58
N PRO A 163 -1.82 19.00 -15.46
CA PRO A 163 -1.98 20.38 -14.99
C PRO A 163 -2.80 21.24 -15.95
N ARG A 164 -3.60 22.15 -15.38
CA ARG A 164 -4.26 23.24 -16.12
C ARG A 164 -3.69 24.60 -15.75
N PRO A 165 -3.65 25.57 -16.67
CA PRO A 165 -3.23 26.93 -16.36
C PRO A 165 -4.09 27.54 -15.25
N ALA A 166 -3.45 28.17 -14.27
CA ALA A 166 -4.16 28.90 -13.24
C ALA A 166 -4.83 30.15 -13.83
N ALA A 167 -6.06 30.44 -13.38
CA ALA A 167 -6.74 31.67 -13.77
C ALA A 167 -6.01 32.90 -13.18
N PRO A 168 -6.12 34.10 -13.81
CA PRO A 168 -5.54 35.32 -13.26
C PRO A 168 -5.99 35.55 -11.80
N GLY A 169 -5.02 35.74 -10.90
CA GLY A 169 -5.28 35.96 -9.47
C GLY A 169 -5.50 34.69 -8.63
N GLN A 170 -5.53 33.51 -9.25
CA GLN A 170 -5.62 32.23 -8.53
C GLN A 170 -4.29 31.89 -7.87
N THR A 171 -4.30 31.71 -6.55
CA THR A 171 -3.08 31.40 -5.79
C THR A 171 -2.92 29.89 -5.61
N VAL A 172 -1.67 29.41 -5.70
CA VAL A 172 -1.31 28.00 -5.49
C VAL A 172 -0.24 27.91 -4.42
N GLY A 173 -0.51 27.12 -3.37
CA GLY A 173 0.41 26.93 -2.26
C GLY A 173 1.74 26.31 -2.72
N ALA A 174 2.83 26.56 -1.98
CA ALA A 174 4.17 26.07 -2.35
C ALA A 174 4.23 24.55 -2.58
N ARG A 175 3.55 23.80 -1.71
CA ARG A 175 3.47 22.35 -1.79
C ARG A 175 2.77 21.86 -3.06
N GLN A 176 1.66 22.50 -3.43
CA GLN A 176 0.89 22.21 -4.64
C GLN A 176 1.63 22.64 -5.92
N ARG A 177 2.36 23.76 -5.89
CA ARG A 177 3.22 24.18 -6.99
C ARG A 177 4.31 23.16 -7.30
N ALA A 178 4.96 22.60 -6.27
CA ALA A 178 5.94 21.54 -6.46
C ALA A 178 5.32 20.27 -7.07
N LEU A 179 4.08 19.94 -6.72
CA LEU A 179 3.34 18.83 -7.32
C LEU A 179 3.04 19.10 -8.79
N LEU A 180 2.47 20.27 -9.12
CA LEU A 180 2.17 20.65 -10.51
C LEU A 180 3.42 20.72 -11.38
N ALA A 181 4.55 21.19 -10.83
CA ALA A 181 5.83 21.23 -11.54
C ALA A 181 6.40 19.83 -11.86
N ALA A 182 6.02 18.81 -11.09
CA ALA A 182 6.44 17.42 -11.29
C ALA A 182 5.45 16.60 -12.13
N ALA A 183 4.25 17.14 -12.37
CA ALA A 183 3.19 16.52 -13.15
C ALA A 183 3.44 16.76 -14.65
N ASP A 184 3.76 15.69 -15.36
CA ASP A 184 4.09 15.67 -16.79
C ASP A 184 2.94 15.16 -17.67
N GLY A 185 1.77 14.91 -17.07
CA GLY A 185 0.63 14.30 -17.77
C GLY A 185 0.66 12.77 -17.81
N GLU A 186 1.74 12.14 -17.35
CA GLU A 186 1.90 10.67 -17.36
C GLU A 186 1.91 10.09 -15.93
N ARG A 187 2.51 10.81 -14.97
CA ARG A 187 2.60 10.35 -13.58
C ARG A 187 1.24 10.36 -12.87
N THR A 188 0.93 9.25 -12.21
CA THR A 188 -0.20 9.16 -11.27
C THR A 188 0.13 9.89 -9.96
N PRO A 189 -0.87 10.19 -9.11
CA PRO A 189 -0.62 10.70 -7.77
C PRO A 189 0.32 9.84 -6.92
N ALA A 190 0.27 8.51 -7.06
CA ALA A 190 1.18 7.60 -6.36
C ALA A 190 2.63 7.74 -6.85
N ASP A 191 2.84 7.95 -8.15
CA ASP A 191 4.16 8.18 -8.72
C ASP A 191 4.73 9.53 -8.29
N LEU A 192 3.90 10.57 -8.26
CA LEU A 192 4.27 11.89 -7.74
C LEU A 192 4.61 11.82 -6.25
N ALA A 193 3.86 11.04 -5.46
CA ALA A 193 4.14 10.85 -4.04
C ALA A 193 5.54 10.24 -3.83
N ARG A 194 5.89 9.20 -4.60
CA ARG A 194 7.22 8.59 -4.58
C ARG A 194 8.30 9.56 -5.01
N LEU A 195 8.11 10.22 -6.15
CA LEU A 195 9.08 11.17 -6.71
C LEU A 195 9.39 12.31 -5.74
N LEU A 196 8.36 12.83 -5.07
CA LEU A 196 8.48 13.96 -4.16
C LEU A 196 8.85 13.55 -2.72
N GLY A 197 8.91 12.26 -2.41
CA GLY A 197 9.19 11.77 -1.05
C GLY A 197 8.09 12.11 -0.05
N ARG A 198 6.82 12.03 -0.46
CA ARG A 198 5.67 12.45 0.34
C ARG A 198 4.69 11.29 0.55
N PRO A 199 3.95 11.26 1.67
CA PRO A 199 2.87 10.29 1.83
C PRO A 199 1.85 10.40 0.68
N ALA A 200 1.47 9.27 0.11
CA ALA A 200 0.56 9.16 -1.02
C ALA A 200 -0.82 9.72 -0.69
N PHE A 201 -1.41 9.42 0.47
CA PHE A 201 -2.70 9.97 0.88
C PHE A 201 -2.73 11.51 0.82
N HIS A 202 -1.69 12.17 1.32
CA HIS A 202 -1.64 13.62 1.27
C HIS A 202 -1.43 14.16 -0.14
N THR A 203 -0.75 13.40 -0.99
CA THR A 203 -0.63 13.71 -2.42
C THR A 203 -1.98 13.57 -3.12
N LEU A 204 -2.77 12.51 -2.85
CA LEU A 204 -4.15 12.37 -3.33
C LEU A 204 -5.01 13.56 -2.92
N LEU A 205 -4.95 13.94 -1.64
CA LEU A 205 -5.73 15.06 -1.11
C LEU A 205 -5.36 16.38 -1.80
N ASP A 206 -4.08 16.60 -2.09
CA ASP A 206 -3.64 17.79 -2.84
C ASP A 206 -4.12 17.76 -4.29
N VAL A 207 -4.07 16.60 -4.96
CA VAL A 207 -4.58 16.45 -6.33
C VAL A 207 -6.09 16.67 -6.38
N ARG A 208 -6.88 16.09 -5.46
CA ARG A 208 -8.32 16.32 -5.36
C ARG A 208 -8.65 17.79 -5.14
N ARG A 209 -7.90 18.50 -4.28
CA ARG A 209 -8.03 19.96 -4.10
C ARG A 209 -7.70 20.74 -5.36
N LEU A 210 -6.67 20.35 -6.09
CA LEU A 210 -6.28 20.98 -7.35
C LEU A 210 -7.33 20.75 -8.44
N ALA A 211 -7.89 19.53 -8.54
CA ALA A 211 -8.98 19.22 -9.46
C ALA A 211 -10.24 20.04 -9.13
N ALA A 212 -10.62 20.10 -7.86
CA ALA A 212 -11.74 20.94 -7.39
C ALA A 212 -11.54 22.44 -7.69
N ALA A 213 -10.30 22.92 -7.65
CA ALA A 213 -9.92 24.28 -7.98
C ALA A 213 -9.74 24.53 -9.50
N GLY A 214 -9.95 23.52 -10.35
CA GLY A 214 -9.78 23.63 -11.79
C GLY A 214 -8.32 23.61 -12.28
N LEU A 215 -7.35 23.34 -11.40
CA LEU A 215 -5.91 23.38 -11.69
C LEU A 215 -5.33 22.05 -12.18
N VAL A 216 -6.10 20.98 -12.09
CA VAL A 216 -5.83 19.66 -12.67
C VAL A 216 -7.07 19.24 -13.46
N GLU A 217 -6.86 18.52 -14.56
CA GLU A 217 -7.96 17.93 -15.31
C GLU A 217 -8.65 16.83 -14.49
N THR A 218 -9.98 16.83 -14.50
CA THR A 218 -10.75 15.70 -14.00
C THR A 218 -10.89 14.73 -15.18
N PRO A 219 -10.36 13.50 -15.09
CA PRO A 219 -10.49 12.52 -16.14
C PRO A 219 -11.97 12.27 -16.47
N PRO A 220 -12.31 11.97 -17.73
CA PRO A 220 -13.67 11.54 -18.05
C PRO A 220 -14.05 10.34 -17.19
N GLU A 221 -15.32 10.29 -16.76
CA GLU A 221 -15.84 9.13 -16.05
C GLU A 221 -15.63 7.90 -16.96
N PRO A 222 -15.05 6.80 -16.46
CA PRO A 222 -15.07 5.58 -17.22
C PRO A 222 -16.54 5.24 -17.51
N ASP A 223 -16.86 4.93 -18.77
CA ASP A 223 -18.21 4.45 -19.12
C ASP A 223 -18.59 3.35 -18.13
N PRO A 224 -19.81 3.36 -17.57
CA PRO A 224 -20.24 2.29 -16.69
C PRO A 224 -20.03 0.97 -17.44
N GLN A 225 -19.09 0.15 -16.97
CA GLN A 225 -18.92 -1.17 -17.54
C GLN A 225 -20.29 -1.84 -17.45
N PRO A 226 -20.84 -2.38 -18.55
CA PRO A 226 -22.08 -3.12 -18.47
C PRO A 226 -21.88 -4.17 -17.39
N ASP A 227 -22.82 -4.25 -16.45
CA ASP A 227 -22.87 -5.31 -15.45
C ASP A 227 -22.48 -6.61 -16.17
N PRO A 228 -21.55 -7.42 -15.64
CA PRO A 228 -21.33 -8.74 -16.19
C PRO A 228 -22.68 -9.44 -16.13
N GLY A 229 -23.35 -9.50 -17.28
CA GLY A 229 -24.67 -10.09 -17.38
C GLY A 229 -24.65 -11.50 -16.78
N PRO A 230 -25.80 -12.05 -16.40
CA PRO A 230 -25.88 -13.36 -15.75
C PRO A 230 -24.94 -14.33 -16.45
N VAL A 231 -23.92 -14.81 -15.74
CA VAL A 231 -22.96 -15.77 -16.28
C VAL A 231 -23.79 -16.90 -16.86
N PRO A 232 -23.73 -17.15 -18.19
CA PRO A 232 -24.54 -18.20 -18.78
C PRO A 232 -24.19 -19.52 -18.08
N PRO A 233 -25.17 -20.41 -17.83
CA PRO A 233 -24.90 -21.69 -17.18
C PRO A 233 -23.76 -22.39 -17.93
N PRO A 234 -22.83 -23.05 -17.21
CA PRO A 234 -21.66 -23.64 -17.83
C PRO A 234 -22.11 -24.57 -18.95
N GLN A 235 -21.81 -24.17 -20.18
CA GLN A 235 -22.00 -25.05 -21.33
C GLN A 235 -21.06 -26.25 -21.13
N PRO A 236 -21.52 -27.49 -21.36
CA PRO A 236 -20.65 -28.64 -21.25
C PRO A 236 -19.52 -28.47 -22.27
N LEU A 237 -18.34 -28.13 -21.76
CA LEU A 237 -17.11 -28.09 -22.55
C LEU A 237 -16.94 -29.49 -23.12
N LEU A 238 -16.90 -29.61 -24.45
CA LEU A 238 -16.29 -30.76 -25.10
C LEU A 238 -14.94 -30.98 -24.42
N ALA A 239 -14.75 -32.19 -23.90
CA ALA A 239 -13.69 -32.57 -22.98
C ALA A 239 -12.36 -31.86 -23.29
N ALA A 240 -11.92 -31.00 -22.38
CA ALA A 240 -10.53 -30.56 -22.35
C ALA A 240 -9.64 -31.82 -22.31
N PRO A 241 -8.48 -31.84 -22.99
CA PRO A 241 -7.56 -32.96 -22.88
C PRO A 241 -7.20 -33.10 -21.39
N GLN A 242 -7.52 -34.26 -20.82
CA GLN A 242 -7.11 -34.59 -19.46
C GLN A 242 -5.59 -34.44 -19.42
N VAL A 243 -5.10 -33.49 -18.64
CA VAL A 243 -3.68 -33.41 -18.29
C VAL A 243 -3.36 -34.75 -17.64
N ALA A 244 -2.57 -35.57 -18.34
CA ALA A 244 -2.13 -36.85 -17.83
C ALA A 244 -1.40 -36.62 -16.51
N ASP A 245 -1.75 -37.40 -15.50
CA ASP A 245 -1.10 -37.40 -14.19
C ASP A 245 0.42 -37.57 -14.40
N PRO A 246 1.28 -36.74 -13.77
CA PRO A 246 2.71 -36.84 -13.99
C PRO A 246 3.22 -38.20 -13.53
N ASP A 247 3.98 -38.89 -14.37
CA ASP A 247 4.53 -40.22 -14.06
C ASP A 247 5.53 -40.13 -12.90
N ILE A 248 5.02 -40.36 -11.69
CA ILE A 248 5.78 -40.31 -10.43
C ILE A 248 6.95 -41.30 -10.44
N ALA A 249 6.85 -42.41 -11.18
CA ALA A 249 7.91 -43.39 -11.28
C ALA A 249 9.06 -42.90 -12.18
N LEU A 250 8.77 -42.08 -13.19
CA LEU A 250 9.80 -41.38 -13.96
C LEU A 250 10.53 -40.35 -13.11
N LEU A 251 9.79 -39.52 -12.37
CA LEU A 251 10.37 -38.45 -11.55
C LEU A 251 11.26 -38.99 -10.42
N ARG A 252 10.89 -40.11 -9.81
CA ARG A 252 11.73 -40.78 -8.81
C ARG A 252 13.02 -41.33 -9.40
N ARG A 253 12.95 -41.98 -10.57
CA ARG A 253 14.15 -42.48 -11.27
C ARG A 253 15.11 -41.34 -11.66
N LEU A 254 14.56 -40.19 -12.05
CA LEU A 254 15.36 -39.02 -12.43
C LEU A 254 16.08 -38.41 -11.23
N ARG A 255 15.40 -38.32 -10.07
CA ARG A 255 16.03 -37.91 -8.81
C ARG A 255 17.13 -38.89 -8.39
N ASP A 256 16.84 -40.18 -8.37
CA ASP A 256 17.79 -41.20 -7.91
C ASP A 256 19.03 -41.25 -8.83
N ALA A 257 18.87 -41.01 -10.14
CA ALA A 257 19.98 -40.89 -11.08
C ALA A 257 20.85 -39.64 -10.85
N LEU A 258 20.24 -38.52 -10.46
CA LEU A 258 20.95 -37.28 -10.14
C LEU A 258 21.70 -37.38 -8.81
N GLU A 259 21.14 -38.05 -7.81
CA GLU A 259 21.78 -38.28 -6.51
C GLU A 259 22.96 -39.25 -6.60
N ALA A 260 22.97 -40.16 -7.57
CA ALA A 260 24.10 -41.08 -7.80
C ALA A 260 25.32 -40.43 -8.49
N HIS A 261 25.21 -39.17 -8.93
CA HIS A 261 26.29 -38.43 -9.62
C HIS A 261 26.85 -37.27 -8.77
N LEU A 262 26.57 -37.26 -7.45
CA LEU A 262 27.20 -36.42 -6.42
C LEU A 262 28.07 -37.28 -5.50
#